data_AF-R6QS03-F1
#
_entry.id   AF-R6QS03-F1
#
_cell.length_a   1.000
_cell.length_b   1.000
_cell.length_c   1.000
_cell.angle_alpha   90.00
_cell.angle_beta   90.00
_cell.angle_gamma   90.00
#
_symmetry.space_group_name_H-M   'P 1'
#
loop_
_entity.id
_entity.type
_entity.pdbx_description
1 polymer ?
#
loop_
_entity_poly.entity_id
_entity_poly.type
_entity_poly.pdbx_seq_one_letter_code
_entity_poly.pdbx_strand_id
1 'polypeptide(L)'
;MTFDSFVKRYIGKAVDYDGVAGVQCVDLVKLYLYNVFGIRAGAWGNARDYWLDFSSHPTMTANFIKIKNTPSFIPKKGDIVVFSGDISTKNNYGHIAIATGEGDTNTFYSYDSNWNKKEMQKVKHTYYALYGVLRPKSTRVLSNPPDIALGDYSLTNVRGIYKGAGAKTGRKKVKEITKNAKKSATSKKKDDAAYLKAGTAVSILETKLISTGNLWARIPSGWLCVWEYEKDKLFIK
;
A
#
# COMPACT_ATOMS: atom_id res chain seq x y z
N MET A 1 -1.24 -3.24 -1.49
CA MET A 1 -2.18 -2.49 -0.61
C MET A 1 -1.62 -1.12 -0.30
N THR A 2 -2.43 -0.15 0.14
CA THR A 2 -1.94 1.18 0.52
C THR A 2 -1.29 1.16 1.91
N PHE A 3 -0.50 2.19 2.24
CA PHE A 3 0.07 2.38 3.58
C PHE A 3 -0.99 2.33 4.69
N ASP A 4 -2.10 3.07 4.56
CA ASP A 4 -3.11 3.09 5.64
C ASP A 4 -3.83 1.75 5.78
N SER A 5 -4.05 1.04 4.67
CA SER A 5 -4.58 -0.33 4.70
C SER A 5 -3.62 -1.30 5.39
N PHE A 6 -2.32 -1.13 5.17
CA PHE A 6 -1.27 -1.89 5.85
C PHE A 6 -1.29 -1.62 7.35
N VAL A 7 -1.27 -0.34 7.76
CA VAL A 7 -1.32 0.05 9.17
C VAL A 7 -2.56 -0.50 9.86
N LYS A 8 -3.75 -0.29 9.29
CA LYS A 8 -5.01 -0.80 9.84
C LYS A 8 -5.02 -2.32 10.00
N ARG A 9 -4.37 -3.04 9.09
CA ARG A 9 -4.33 -4.50 9.10
C ARG A 9 -3.40 -5.06 10.16
N TYR A 10 -2.28 -4.40 10.44
CA TYR A 10 -1.18 -4.97 11.23
C TYR A 10 -0.93 -4.29 12.57
N ILE A 11 -1.48 -3.10 12.82
CA ILE A 11 -1.42 -2.49 14.15
C ILE A 11 -1.95 -3.46 15.22
N GLY A 12 -1.21 -3.62 16.32
CA GLY A 12 -1.53 -4.56 17.39
C GLY A 12 -1.24 -6.03 17.08
N LYS A 13 -0.58 -6.37 15.97
CA LYS A 13 -0.22 -7.75 15.62
C LYS A 13 1.29 -7.97 15.66
N ALA A 14 1.68 -9.11 16.23
CA ALA A 14 3.04 -9.63 16.13
C ALA A 14 3.15 -10.50 14.88
N VAL A 15 4.12 -10.22 14.01
CA VAL A 15 4.30 -10.94 12.74
C VAL A 15 5.75 -11.34 12.61
N ASP A 16 5.99 -12.64 12.55
CA ASP A 16 7.24 -13.24 12.11
C ASP A 16 7.10 -13.52 10.61
N TYR A 17 7.78 -12.74 9.78
CA TYR A 17 7.55 -12.74 8.34
C TYR A 17 8.40 -13.79 7.63
N ASP A 18 9.64 -13.97 8.06
CA ASP A 18 10.60 -14.88 7.42
C ASP A 18 10.84 -16.19 8.20
N GLY A 19 10.30 -16.32 9.41
CA GLY A 19 10.46 -17.50 10.27
C GLY A 19 11.81 -17.55 10.98
N VAL A 20 12.58 -16.46 10.97
CA VAL A 20 13.94 -16.39 11.50
C VAL A 20 14.00 -15.50 12.72
N ALA A 21 14.51 -16.03 13.83
CA ALA A 21 14.66 -15.33 15.11
C ALA A 21 13.34 -14.82 15.74
N GLY A 22 12.18 -15.32 15.28
CA GLY A 22 10.86 -14.93 15.80
C GLY A 22 10.48 -13.51 15.37
N VAL A 23 9.60 -12.85 16.13
CA VAL A 23 9.11 -11.50 15.76
C VAL A 23 10.16 -10.43 16.03
N GLN A 24 10.72 -9.84 14.96
CA GLN A 24 11.74 -8.78 14.97
C GLN A 24 11.26 -7.48 14.30
N CYS A 25 12.04 -6.41 14.46
CA CYS A 25 11.76 -5.11 13.83
C CYS A 25 11.88 -5.17 12.29
N VAL A 26 12.83 -5.97 11.78
CA VAL A 26 13.01 -6.20 10.35
C VAL A 26 11.83 -6.92 9.71
N ASP A 27 11.12 -7.80 10.43
CA ASP A 27 9.93 -8.48 9.91
C ASP A 27 8.85 -7.50 9.48
N LEU A 28 8.61 -6.47 10.30
CA LEU A 28 7.63 -5.44 9.99
C LEU A 28 7.98 -4.73 8.67
N VAL A 29 9.27 -4.41 8.46
CA VAL A 29 9.73 -3.74 7.25
C VAL A 29 9.69 -4.67 6.04
N LYS A 30 10.09 -5.94 6.17
CA LYS A 30 9.98 -6.93 5.08
C LYS A 30 8.51 -7.13 4.68
N LEU A 31 7.62 -7.23 5.67
CA LEU A 31 6.17 -7.32 5.46
C LEU A 31 5.62 -6.06 4.77
N TYR A 32 6.08 -4.87 5.16
CA TYR A 32 5.71 -3.60 4.53
C TYR A 32 6.17 -3.52 3.07
N LEU A 33 7.44 -3.84 2.81
CA LEU A 33 8.02 -3.92 1.47
C LEU A 33 7.19 -4.86 0.56
N TYR A 34 6.82 -6.04 1.07
CA TYR A 34 6.03 -6.99 0.30
C TYR A 34 4.60 -6.50 0.06
N ASN A 35 3.88 -6.08 1.10
CA ASN A 35 2.46 -5.76 0.98
C ASN A 35 2.20 -4.43 0.25
N VAL A 36 3.07 -3.43 0.45
CA VAL A 36 2.87 -2.07 -0.04
C VAL A 36 3.59 -1.82 -1.37
N PHE A 37 4.77 -2.42 -1.55
CA PHE A 37 5.59 -2.23 -2.76
C PHE A 37 5.70 -3.48 -3.64
N GLY A 38 5.23 -4.64 -3.20
CA GLY A 38 5.44 -5.90 -3.92
C GLY A 38 6.91 -6.37 -3.89
N ILE A 39 7.74 -5.78 -3.05
CA ILE A 39 9.18 -6.07 -2.96
C ILE A 39 9.37 -7.22 -1.97
N ARG A 40 9.93 -8.33 -2.46
CA ARG A 40 10.41 -9.41 -1.60
C ARG A 40 11.81 -9.06 -1.11
N ALA A 41 11.94 -8.85 0.19
CA ALA A 41 13.24 -8.62 0.82
C ALA A 41 14.10 -9.88 0.76
N GLY A 42 15.40 -9.70 0.53
CA GLY A 42 16.41 -10.75 0.65
C GLY A 42 16.99 -10.82 2.07
N ALA A 43 18.05 -11.62 2.23
CA ALA A 43 18.87 -11.61 3.43
C ALA A 43 19.75 -10.36 3.44
N TRP A 44 19.23 -9.27 4.03
CA TRP A 44 19.88 -7.95 4.06
C TRP A 44 20.48 -7.60 5.42
N GLY A 45 20.67 -8.60 6.28
CA GLY A 45 21.24 -8.42 7.61
C GLY A 45 20.25 -7.87 8.64
N ASN A 46 20.80 -7.20 9.65
CA ASN A 46 20.10 -6.58 10.75
C ASN A 46 19.48 -5.23 10.34
N ALA A 47 18.76 -4.60 11.27
CA ALA A 47 18.10 -3.32 11.03
C ALA A 47 19.05 -2.23 10.51
N ARG A 48 20.23 -2.06 11.13
CA ARG A 48 21.24 -1.08 10.69
C ARG A 48 21.77 -1.33 9.27
N ASP A 49 21.76 -2.57 8.81
CA ASP A 49 22.40 -2.98 7.55
C ASP A 49 21.58 -2.51 6.35
N TYR A 50 20.26 -2.31 6.52
CA TYR A 50 19.40 -1.61 5.55
C TYR A 50 19.91 -0.19 5.24
N TRP A 51 20.59 0.45 6.19
CA TRP A 51 21.25 1.73 5.97
C TRP A 51 22.64 1.53 5.39
N LEU A 52 23.51 0.78 6.08
CA LEU A 52 24.93 0.67 5.73
C LEU A 52 25.13 0.10 4.32
N ASP A 53 24.37 -0.93 3.97
CA ASP A 53 24.52 -1.68 2.73
C ASP A 53 23.50 -1.26 1.66
N PHE A 54 22.78 -0.15 1.86
CA PHE A 54 21.73 0.32 0.95
C PHE A 54 22.15 0.30 -0.52
N SER A 55 23.35 0.81 -0.83
CA SER A 55 23.88 0.90 -2.20
C SER A 55 24.12 -0.46 -2.85
N SER A 56 24.30 -1.52 -2.05
CA SER A 56 24.52 -2.89 -2.53
C SER A 56 23.24 -3.65 -2.88
N HIS A 57 22.06 -3.05 -2.62
CA HIS A 57 20.75 -3.66 -2.83
C HIS A 57 20.01 -2.99 -4.01
N PRO A 58 20.12 -3.51 -5.26
CA PRO A 58 19.55 -2.87 -6.45
C PRO A 58 18.04 -2.63 -6.36
N THR A 59 17.29 -3.56 -5.77
CA THR A 59 15.83 -3.39 -5.59
C THR A 59 15.51 -2.22 -4.66
N MET A 60 16.32 -2.00 -3.62
CA MET A 60 16.13 -0.87 -2.72
C MET A 60 16.53 0.45 -3.38
N THR A 61 17.69 0.51 -4.04
CA THR A 61 18.14 1.73 -4.74
C THR A 61 17.23 2.12 -5.90
N ALA A 62 16.59 1.15 -6.56
CA ALA A 62 15.60 1.42 -7.60
C ALA A 62 14.33 2.08 -7.07
N ASN A 63 13.89 1.71 -5.86
CA ASN A 63 12.56 2.09 -5.33
C ASN A 63 12.61 3.17 -4.23
N PHE A 64 13.76 3.38 -3.59
CA PHE A 64 13.92 4.28 -2.46
C PHE A 64 15.07 5.26 -2.68
N ILE A 65 15.02 6.38 -1.98
CA ILE A 65 16.13 7.30 -1.79
C ILE A 65 16.55 7.27 -0.32
N LYS A 66 17.87 7.24 -0.08
CA LYS A 66 18.46 7.29 1.25
C LYS A 66 18.66 8.75 1.66
N ILE A 67 18.00 9.20 2.71
CA ILE A 67 18.06 10.59 3.20
C ILE A 67 18.62 10.59 4.61
N LYS A 68 19.78 11.24 4.80
CA LYS A 68 20.45 11.34 6.10
C LYS A 68 19.67 12.24 7.04
N ASN A 69 19.66 11.87 8.32
CA ASN A 69 19.19 12.75 9.37
C ASN A 69 20.03 14.05 9.42
N THR A 70 19.36 15.20 9.53
CA THR A 70 19.95 16.53 9.71
C THR A 70 19.11 17.31 10.74
N PRO A 71 19.61 18.42 11.31
CA PRO A 71 18.85 19.16 12.34
C PRO A 71 17.47 19.65 11.90
N SER A 72 17.25 19.87 10.59
CA SER A 72 15.98 20.30 10.01
C SER A 72 15.16 19.15 9.41
N PHE A 73 15.66 17.92 9.47
CA PHE A 73 15.01 16.78 8.84
C PHE A 73 13.80 16.31 9.67
N ILE A 74 12.69 16.04 9.00
CA ILE A 74 11.49 15.44 9.58
C ILE A 74 11.07 14.23 8.71
N PRO A 75 10.95 13.02 9.29
CA PRO A 75 10.43 11.85 8.59
C PRO A 75 9.02 12.09 8.04
N LYS A 76 8.75 11.56 6.85
CA LYS A 76 7.44 11.63 6.18
C LYS A 76 6.72 10.29 6.28
N LYS A 77 5.40 10.33 6.14
CA LYS A 77 4.54 9.15 6.13
C LYS A 77 5.09 8.08 5.19
N GLY A 78 5.30 6.88 5.71
CA GLY A 78 5.77 5.72 4.95
C GLY A 78 7.26 5.67 4.65
N ASP A 79 8.05 6.62 5.15
CA ASP A 79 9.50 6.48 5.23
C ASP A 79 9.87 5.27 6.09
N ILE A 80 10.87 4.49 5.68
CA ILE A 80 11.49 3.48 6.53
C ILE A 80 12.57 4.18 7.35
N VAL A 81 12.38 4.30 8.67
CA VAL A 81 13.35 4.92 9.58
C VAL A 81 14.38 3.88 10.00
N VAL A 82 15.67 4.23 9.98
CA VAL A 82 16.76 3.31 10.33
C VAL A 82 17.63 3.93 11.42
N PHE A 83 17.80 3.22 12.52
CA PHE A 83 18.63 3.61 13.66
C PHE A 83 19.95 2.82 13.66
N SER A 84 21.02 3.45 14.15
CA SER A 84 22.32 2.82 14.37
C SER A 84 22.27 1.80 15.50
N GLY A 85 23.35 1.05 15.68
CA GLY A 85 23.51 0.12 16.81
C GLY A 85 23.43 0.80 18.19
N ASP A 86 23.72 2.09 18.27
CA ASP A 86 23.74 2.86 19.52
C ASP A 86 22.35 3.01 20.15
N ILE A 87 21.29 2.71 19.40
CA ILE A 87 19.91 2.70 19.90
C ILE A 87 19.70 1.66 21.02
N SER A 88 20.62 0.69 21.16
CA SER A 88 20.58 -0.33 22.20
C SER A 88 21.90 -0.43 22.95
N THR A 89 21.82 -0.62 24.26
CA THR A 89 22.98 -0.96 25.10
C THR A 89 23.24 -2.47 25.18
N LYS A 90 22.37 -3.30 24.61
CA LYS A 90 22.43 -4.77 24.74
C LYS A 90 23.00 -5.47 23.51
N ASN A 91 22.91 -4.85 22.34
CA ASN A 91 23.38 -5.39 21.08
C ASN A 91 23.66 -4.24 20.10
N ASN A 92 24.22 -4.55 18.93
CA ASN A 92 24.58 -3.57 17.92
C ASN A 92 23.79 -3.72 16.60
N TYR A 93 22.63 -4.39 16.63
CA TYR A 93 21.81 -4.71 15.45
C TYR A 93 21.07 -3.51 14.87
N GLY A 94 20.93 -2.44 15.66
CA GLY A 94 20.14 -1.26 15.33
C GLY A 94 18.63 -1.50 15.45
N HIS A 95 17.86 -0.53 14.97
CA HIS A 95 16.40 -0.62 14.95
C HIS A 95 15.86 -0.07 13.62
N ILE A 96 14.70 -0.57 13.21
CA ILE A 96 14.06 -0.16 11.96
C ILE A 96 12.55 -0.12 12.15
N ALA A 97 11.91 0.90 11.61
CA ALA A 97 10.48 1.14 11.77
C ALA A 97 9.92 1.91 10.56
N ILE A 98 8.63 2.23 10.58
CA ILE A 98 7.96 2.93 9.47
C ILE A 98 7.34 4.23 10.00
N ALA A 99 7.78 5.38 9.52
CA ALA A 99 7.31 6.68 10.00
C ALA A 99 5.81 6.89 9.72
N THR A 100 5.09 7.44 10.70
CA THR A 100 3.67 7.80 10.52
C THR A 100 3.52 9.10 9.71
N GLY A 101 4.56 9.93 9.69
CA GLY A 101 4.55 11.28 9.14
C GLY A 101 4.17 12.36 10.16
N GLU A 102 3.92 11.97 11.41
CA GLU A 102 3.70 12.90 12.52
C GLU A 102 5.02 13.18 13.25
N GLY A 103 5.34 14.44 13.45
CA GLY A 103 6.53 14.86 14.18
C GLY A 103 6.97 16.28 13.86
N ASP A 104 8.08 16.65 14.49
CA ASP A 104 8.82 17.89 14.32
C ASP A 104 10.33 17.59 14.35
N THR A 105 11.17 18.62 14.47
CA THR A 105 12.64 18.47 14.52
C THR A 105 13.16 17.89 15.85
N ASN A 106 12.30 17.68 16.85
CA ASN A 106 12.68 17.14 18.16
C ASN A 106 12.19 15.70 18.35
N THR A 107 10.95 15.41 17.91
CA THR A 107 10.34 14.09 18.06
C THR A 107 9.50 13.70 16.86
N PHE A 108 9.35 12.41 16.61
CA PHE A 108 8.47 11.88 15.58
C PHE A 108 7.83 10.58 16.03
N TYR A 109 6.79 10.16 15.31
CA TYR A 109 6.16 8.86 15.52
C TYR A 109 6.49 7.89 14.38
N SER A 110 6.71 6.63 14.75
CA SER A 110 6.78 5.51 13.83
C SER A 110 5.92 4.34 14.30
N TYR A 111 5.68 3.41 13.37
CA TYR A 111 5.15 2.11 13.68
C TYR A 111 6.30 1.11 13.80
N ASP A 112 6.39 0.49 14.97
CA ASP A 112 7.53 -0.30 15.39
C ASP A 112 7.03 -1.68 15.83
N SER A 113 7.78 -2.72 15.48
CA SER A 113 7.68 -4.04 16.10
C SER A 113 8.96 -4.32 16.88
N ASN A 114 8.84 -5.10 17.96
CA ASN A 114 9.97 -5.49 18.82
C ASN A 114 10.76 -4.31 19.41
N TRP A 115 10.11 -3.17 19.67
CA TRP A 115 10.70 -2.05 20.40
C TRP A 115 10.69 -2.30 21.92
N ASN A 116 9.49 -2.32 22.51
CA ASN A 116 9.22 -2.75 23.89
C ASN A 116 8.20 -3.89 23.98
N LYS A 117 7.51 -4.19 22.87
CA LYS A 117 6.57 -5.30 22.69
C LYS A 117 6.76 -5.87 21.29
N LYS A 118 6.31 -7.10 21.07
CA LYS A 118 6.47 -7.80 19.79
C LYS A 118 5.54 -7.26 18.71
N GLU A 119 4.36 -6.82 19.08
CA GLU A 119 3.36 -6.30 18.17
C GLU A 119 3.77 -4.98 17.54
N MET A 120 3.30 -4.76 16.30
CA MET A 120 3.35 -3.44 15.67
C MET A 120 2.58 -2.44 16.53
N GLN A 121 3.24 -1.37 16.95
CA GLN A 121 2.64 -0.31 17.76
C GLN A 121 3.17 1.06 17.32
N LYS A 122 2.41 2.12 17.63
CA LYS A 122 2.86 3.49 17.41
C LYS A 122 3.77 3.90 18.56
N VAL A 123 5.00 4.31 18.25
CA VAL A 123 6.03 4.71 19.22
C VAL A 123 6.47 6.14 18.95
N LYS A 124 6.64 6.92 20.02
CA LYS A 124 7.26 8.25 19.96
C LYS A 124 8.77 8.11 20.13
N HIS A 125 9.53 8.69 19.22
CA HIS A 125 10.99 8.69 19.23
C HIS A 125 11.54 10.11 19.28
N THR A 126 12.75 10.25 19.83
CA THR A 126 13.64 11.38 19.51
C THR A 126 14.54 10.98 18.32
N TYR A 127 15.38 11.90 17.85
CA TYR A 127 16.35 11.62 16.78
C TYR A 127 17.62 10.90 17.26
N TYR A 128 17.65 10.44 18.51
CA TYR A 128 18.79 9.71 19.07
C TYR A 128 19.12 8.46 18.24
N ALA A 129 20.41 8.29 17.91
CA ALA A 129 20.92 7.18 17.09
C ALA A 129 20.26 7.04 15.70
N LEU A 130 19.50 8.02 15.20
CA LEU A 130 18.88 7.94 13.89
C LEU A 130 19.92 8.19 12.79
N TYR A 131 20.12 7.19 11.92
CA TYR A 131 20.90 7.40 10.70
C TYR A 131 20.16 8.29 9.70
N GLY A 132 18.87 8.02 9.51
CA GLY A 132 18.01 8.71 8.56
C GLY A 132 16.87 7.82 8.10
N VAL A 133 16.42 8.03 6.87
CA VAL A 133 15.31 7.27 6.27
C VAL A 133 15.63 6.72 4.89
N LEU A 134 14.96 5.62 4.55
CA LEU A 134 14.77 5.17 3.18
C LEU A 134 13.37 5.62 2.74
N ARG A 135 13.32 6.67 1.93
CA ARG A 135 12.08 7.28 1.45
C ARG A 135 11.66 6.67 0.12
N PRO A 136 10.40 6.22 -0.03
CA PRO A 136 9.89 5.78 -1.32
C PRO A 136 10.06 6.85 -2.40
N LYS A 137 10.59 6.48 -3.56
CA LYS A 137 10.60 7.35 -4.76
C LYS A 137 9.19 7.56 -5.30
N SER A 138 8.34 6.55 -5.18
CA SER A 138 6.93 6.61 -5.55
C SER A 138 6.07 6.87 -4.32
N THR A 139 5.41 8.03 -4.29
CA THR A 139 4.42 8.35 -3.25
C THR A 139 3.05 7.71 -3.51
N ARG A 140 2.86 7.04 -4.66
CA ARG A 140 1.59 6.39 -5.05
C ARG A 140 1.08 5.39 -4.02
N VAL A 141 2.00 4.73 -3.33
CA VAL A 141 1.65 3.71 -2.31
C VAL A 141 1.16 4.31 -0.99
N LEU A 142 1.40 5.61 -0.81
CA LEU A 142 0.97 6.41 0.33
C LEU A 142 -0.41 7.05 0.09
N SER A 143 -0.86 7.07 -1.17
CA SER A 143 -2.18 7.53 -1.56
C SER A 143 -3.25 6.56 -1.07
N ASN A 144 -4.29 7.10 -0.44
CA ASN A 144 -5.49 6.32 -0.16
C ASN A 144 -6.30 6.14 -1.43
N PRO A 145 -7.08 5.05 -1.54
CA PRO A 145 -8.11 5.01 -2.56
C PRO A 145 -9.03 6.22 -2.38
N PRO A 146 -9.59 6.78 -3.47
CA PRO A 146 -10.56 7.86 -3.37
C PRO A 146 -11.76 7.39 -2.57
N ASP A 147 -12.28 8.27 -1.71
CA ASP A 147 -13.56 8.04 -1.04
C ASP A 147 -14.68 8.30 -2.05
N ILE A 148 -15.44 7.26 -2.38
CA ILE A 148 -16.49 7.29 -3.39
C ILE A 148 -17.80 7.00 -2.68
N ALA A 149 -18.66 8.03 -2.62
CA ALA A 149 -20.02 7.89 -2.12
C ALA A 149 -20.84 6.94 -3.00
N LEU A 150 -21.88 6.35 -2.41
CA LEU A 150 -22.88 5.62 -3.19
C LEU A 150 -23.73 6.62 -3.97
N GLY A 151 -24.12 6.27 -5.19
CA GLY A 151 -24.88 7.18 -6.05
C GLY A 151 -24.56 7.01 -7.53
N ASP A 152 -25.03 7.97 -8.32
CA ASP A 152 -24.93 7.94 -9.77
C ASP A 152 -23.68 8.67 -10.27
N TYR A 153 -22.99 8.04 -11.22
CA TYR A 153 -21.75 8.52 -11.82
C TYR A 153 -21.72 8.25 -13.32
N SER A 154 -20.83 8.92 -14.03
CA SER A 154 -20.51 8.63 -15.43
C SER A 154 -19.13 8.03 -15.58
N LEU A 155 -19.02 6.93 -16.33
CA LEU A 155 -17.71 6.34 -16.63
C LEU A 155 -16.84 7.28 -17.48
N THR A 156 -15.58 7.50 -17.10
CA THR A 156 -14.64 8.32 -17.90
C THR A 156 -13.90 7.51 -18.96
N ASN A 157 -13.88 6.18 -18.83
CA ASN A 157 -13.23 5.26 -19.75
C ASN A 157 -14.08 4.00 -19.95
N VAL A 158 -13.79 3.20 -20.98
CA VAL A 158 -14.36 1.87 -21.13
C VAL A 158 -14.03 1.01 -19.90
N ARG A 159 -15.00 0.26 -19.39
CA ARG A 159 -14.85 -0.59 -18.20
C ARG A 159 -15.45 -1.96 -18.41
N GLY A 160 -14.69 -3.00 -18.08
CA GLY A 160 -15.19 -4.37 -18.05
C GLY A 160 -16.09 -4.61 -16.85
N ILE A 161 -17.12 -5.46 -17.01
CA ILE A 161 -18.02 -5.87 -15.93
C ILE A 161 -17.65 -7.28 -15.46
N TYR A 162 -17.49 -7.45 -14.15
CA TYR A 162 -16.96 -8.64 -13.50
C TYR A 162 -17.98 -9.28 -12.55
N LYS A 163 -17.78 -10.56 -12.25
CA LYS A 163 -18.67 -11.34 -11.36
C LYS A 163 -18.51 -10.93 -9.89
N GLY A 164 -17.34 -10.45 -9.50
CA GLY A 164 -17.04 -9.93 -8.16
C GLY A 164 -15.98 -8.82 -8.20
N ALA A 165 -15.62 -8.29 -7.03
CA ALA A 165 -14.52 -7.33 -6.90
C ALA A 165 -13.18 -8.01 -7.23
N GLY A 166 -12.57 -7.61 -8.36
CA GLY A 166 -11.28 -8.13 -8.80
C GLY A 166 -11.33 -8.90 -10.11
N ALA A 167 -10.30 -8.74 -10.94
CA ALA A 167 -10.24 -9.34 -12.27
C ALA A 167 -10.26 -10.88 -12.25
N LYS A 168 -9.71 -11.50 -11.19
CA LYS A 168 -9.68 -12.96 -10.99
C LYS A 168 -11.08 -13.59 -10.87
N THR A 169 -12.11 -12.80 -10.56
CA THR A 169 -13.50 -13.29 -10.49
C THR A 169 -14.10 -13.62 -11.86
N GLY A 170 -13.42 -13.22 -12.94
CA GLY A 170 -13.88 -13.41 -14.31
C GLY A 170 -14.85 -12.32 -14.77
N ARG A 171 -14.80 -12.00 -16.06
CA ARG A 171 -15.73 -11.05 -16.69
C ARG A 171 -17.08 -11.71 -16.91
N LYS A 172 -18.13 -10.91 -16.78
CA LYS A 172 -19.47 -11.27 -17.24
C LYS A 172 -19.54 -11.16 -18.77
N LYS A 173 -20.44 -11.91 -19.37
CA LYS A 173 -20.83 -11.84 -20.77
C LYS A 173 -21.91 -10.78 -20.97
N VAL A 174 -22.06 -10.26 -22.19
CA VAL A 174 -23.11 -9.28 -22.55
C VAL A 174 -24.50 -9.81 -22.20
N LYS A 175 -24.76 -11.12 -22.36
CA LYS A 175 -26.07 -11.70 -21.99
C LYS A 175 -26.41 -11.59 -20.50
N GLU A 176 -25.41 -11.54 -19.63
CA GLU A 176 -25.54 -11.58 -18.17
C GLU A 176 -25.70 -10.21 -17.50
N ILE A 177 -25.57 -9.10 -18.25
CA ILE A 177 -25.77 -7.73 -17.73
C ILE A 177 -27.22 -7.24 -17.96
N THR A 178 -27.62 -6.19 -17.23
CA THR A 178 -29.00 -5.68 -17.30
C THR A 178 -29.37 -5.15 -18.69
N LYS A 179 -30.68 -5.09 -18.99
CA LYS A 179 -31.20 -4.55 -20.26
C LYS A 179 -30.67 -3.13 -20.54
N ASN A 180 -30.59 -2.29 -19.51
CA ASN A 180 -30.07 -0.93 -19.65
C ASN A 180 -28.57 -0.91 -19.95
N ALA A 181 -27.76 -1.71 -19.24
CA ALA A 181 -26.33 -1.80 -19.51
C ALA A 181 -26.00 -2.36 -20.90
N LYS A 182 -26.83 -3.27 -21.45
CA LYS A 182 -26.67 -3.76 -22.84
C LYS A 182 -26.75 -2.63 -23.88
N LYS A 183 -27.47 -1.54 -23.60
CA LYS A 183 -27.60 -0.39 -24.52
C LYS A 183 -26.25 0.30 -24.72
N SER A 184 -25.48 0.46 -23.65
CA SER A 184 -24.16 1.09 -23.64
C SER A 184 -22.97 0.12 -23.72
N ALA A 185 -23.23 -1.18 -23.87
CA ALA A 185 -22.18 -2.17 -24.07
C ALA A 185 -21.39 -1.91 -25.38
N THR A 186 -20.09 -2.21 -25.37
CA THR A 186 -19.23 -2.07 -26.56
C THR A 186 -19.51 -3.13 -27.63
N SER A 187 -19.98 -4.32 -27.23
CA SER A 187 -20.44 -5.39 -28.12
C SER A 187 -21.94 -5.67 -27.94
N LYS A 188 -22.58 -6.14 -29.02
CA LYS A 188 -23.96 -6.63 -29.03
C LYS A 188 -24.06 -8.16 -29.06
N LYS A 189 -22.93 -8.87 -29.25
CA LYS A 189 -22.92 -10.34 -29.28
C LYS A 189 -23.08 -10.89 -27.86
N LYS A 190 -23.97 -11.87 -27.73
CA LYS A 190 -24.46 -12.41 -26.45
C LYS A 190 -23.33 -12.95 -25.56
N ASP A 191 -22.37 -13.62 -26.18
CA ASP A 191 -21.31 -14.37 -25.51
C ASP A 191 -19.98 -13.62 -25.38
N ASP A 192 -19.88 -12.41 -25.92
CA ASP A 192 -18.71 -11.55 -25.74
C ASP A 192 -18.61 -11.08 -24.29
N ALA A 193 -17.38 -10.77 -23.84
CA ALA A 193 -17.15 -10.13 -22.56
C ALA A 193 -17.83 -8.76 -22.49
N ALA A 194 -18.51 -8.48 -21.38
CA ALA A 194 -19.23 -7.24 -21.16
C ALA A 194 -18.25 -6.10 -20.82
N TYR A 195 -18.24 -5.07 -21.68
CA TYR A 195 -17.64 -3.78 -21.40
C TYR A 195 -18.66 -2.68 -21.63
N LEU A 196 -18.69 -1.68 -20.76
CA LEU A 196 -19.49 -0.47 -20.92
C LEU A 196 -18.62 0.65 -21.50
N LYS A 197 -19.18 1.43 -22.41
CA LYS A 197 -18.51 2.58 -23.04
C LYS A 197 -18.22 3.69 -22.03
N ALA A 198 -17.25 4.54 -22.33
CA ALA A 198 -17.12 5.83 -21.66
C ALA A 198 -18.41 6.65 -21.83
N GLY A 199 -18.75 7.49 -20.85
CA GLY A 199 -20.00 8.24 -20.77
C GLY A 199 -21.20 7.42 -20.31
N THR A 200 -21.05 6.12 -20.02
CA THR A 200 -22.15 5.32 -19.47
C THR A 200 -22.45 5.76 -18.05
N ALA A 201 -23.72 6.11 -17.79
CA ALA A 201 -24.23 6.32 -16.43
C ALA A 201 -24.30 4.99 -15.66
N VAL A 202 -23.84 5.00 -14.42
CA VAL A 202 -23.82 3.86 -13.51
C VAL A 202 -24.20 4.27 -12.10
N SER A 203 -24.98 3.44 -11.42
CA SER A 203 -25.28 3.61 -9.99
C SER A 203 -24.37 2.72 -9.17
N ILE A 204 -23.52 3.32 -8.34
CA ILE A 204 -22.63 2.65 -7.40
C ILE A 204 -23.42 2.28 -6.15
N LEU A 205 -23.49 0.98 -5.88
CA LEU A 205 -24.25 0.39 -4.76
C LEU A 205 -23.34 -0.06 -3.60
N GLU A 206 -22.05 -0.23 -3.86
CA GLU A 206 -21.06 -0.69 -2.90
C GLU A 206 -19.66 -0.39 -3.47
N THR A 207 -18.69 -0.10 -2.62
CA THR A 207 -17.28 -0.03 -2.99
C THR A 207 -16.46 -1.04 -2.19
N LYS A 208 -15.40 -1.58 -2.80
CA LYS A 208 -14.52 -2.57 -2.19
C LYS A 208 -13.09 -2.38 -2.66
N LEU A 209 -12.22 -2.02 -1.73
CA LEU A 209 -10.77 -2.08 -1.92
C LEU A 209 -10.33 -3.54 -1.83
N ILE A 210 -9.60 -4.03 -2.83
CA ILE A 210 -9.06 -5.40 -2.82
C ILE A 210 -7.54 -5.40 -2.62
N SER A 211 -6.97 -6.58 -2.38
CA SER A 211 -5.54 -6.74 -2.07
C SER A 211 -4.58 -6.19 -3.14
N THR A 212 -5.02 -6.13 -4.40
CA THR A 212 -4.26 -5.51 -5.50
C THR A 212 -4.13 -4.00 -5.37
N GLY A 213 -4.82 -3.37 -4.41
CA GLY A 213 -4.88 -1.93 -4.23
C GLY A 213 -5.97 -1.25 -5.06
N ASN A 214 -6.54 -1.92 -6.07
CA ASN A 214 -7.59 -1.31 -6.90
C ASN A 214 -8.90 -1.17 -6.11
N LEU A 215 -9.60 -0.06 -6.33
CA LEU A 215 -10.95 0.16 -5.80
C LEU A 215 -11.97 -0.31 -6.83
N TRP A 216 -12.87 -1.17 -6.39
CA TRP A 216 -13.95 -1.73 -7.21
C TRP A 216 -15.29 -1.21 -6.71
N ALA A 217 -16.23 -1.03 -7.62
CA ALA A 217 -17.61 -0.68 -7.30
C ALA A 217 -18.56 -1.75 -7.83
N ARG A 218 -19.60 -2.06 -7.05
CA ARG A 218 -20.75 -2.85 -7.48
C ARG A 218 -21.79 -1.93 -8.10
N ILE A 219 -22.27 -2.32 -9.27
CA ILE A 219 -23.40 -1.71 -9.98
C ILE A 219 -24.47 -2.80 -10.21
N PRO A 220 -25.70 -2.48 -10.64
CA PRO A 220 -26.73 -3.49 -10.88
C PRO A 220 -26.31 -4.62 -11.83
N SER A 221 -25.41 -4.34 -12.76
CA SER A 221 -24.92 -5.32 -13.75
C SER A 221 -23.75 -6.18 -13.28
N GLY A 222 -23.10 -5.88 -12.16
CA GLY A 222 -21.90 -6.58 -11.68
C GLY A 222 -20.87 -5.62 -11.06
N TRP A 223 -19.59 -5.99 -11.10
CA TRP A 223 -18.51 -5.20 -10.52
C TRP A 223 -17.62 -4.56 -11.60
N LEU A 224 -17.06 -3.38 -11.32
CA LEU A 224 -16.07 -2.75 -12.20
C LEU A 224 -14.99 -2.02 -11.39
N CYS A 225 -13.79 -1.92 -11.95
CA CYS A 225 -12.69 -1.18 -11.35
C CYS A 225 -12.93 0.32 -11.55
N VAL A 226 -13.21 1.05 -10.47
CA VAL A 226 -13.46 2.50 -10.47
C VAL A 226 -12.21 3.31 -10.21
N TRP A 227 -11.20 2.76 -9.54
CA TRP A 227 -9.88 3.38 -9.44
C TRP A 227 -8.79 2.33 -9.52
N GLU A 228 -7.80 2.58 -10.38
CA GLU A 228 -6.63 1.71 -10.55
C GLU A 228 -5.45 2.30 -9.80
N TYR A 229 -4.97 1.52 -8.83
CA TYR A 229 -3.88 1.89 -7.94
C TYR A 229 -2.59 2.16 -8.68
N GLU A 230 -2.20 1.28 -9.62
CA GLU A 230 -0.93 1.42 -10.34
C GLU A 230 -0.85 2.71 -11.15
N LYS A 231 -1.97 3.14 -11.73
CA LYS A 231 -2.05 4.35 -12.56
C LYS A 231 -2.50 5.59 -11.80
N ASP A 232 -2.87 5.43 -10.53
CA ASP A 232 -3.56 6.44 -9.72
C ASP A 232 -4.67 7.15 -10.53
N LYS A 233 -5.55 6.36 -11.13
CA LYS A 233 -6.56 6.88 -12.07
C LYS A 233 -7.96 6.46 -11.67
N LEU A 234 -8.81 7.47 -11.45
CA LEU A 234 -10.24 7.34 -11.24
C LEU A 234 -10.96 7.24 -12.60
N PHE A 235 -11.96 6.35 -12.67
CA PHE A 235 -12.68 6.01 -13.90
C PHE A 235 -14.15 6.40 -13.89
N ILE A 236 -14.53 7.24 -12.93
CA ILE A 236 -15.86 7.80 -12.75
C ILE A 236 -15.75 9.30 -12.51
N LYS A 237 -16.81 10.03 -12.83
CA LYS A 237 -16.99 11.46 -12.55
C LYS A 237 -18.47 11.76 -12.35
#